data_AF-A0A510K1Y6-F1
#
_entry.id   AF-A0A510K1Y6-F1
#
_cell.length_a   1.000
_cell.length_b   1.000
_cell.length_c   1.000
_cell.angle_alpha   90.00
_cell.angle_beta   90.00
_cell.angle_gamma   90.00
#
_symmetry.space_group_name_H-M   'P 1'
#
loop_
_entity.id
_entity.type
_entity.pdbx_description
1 polymer ?
#
loop_
_entity_poly.entity_id
_entity_poly.type
_entity_poly.pdbx_seq_one_letter_code
_entity_poly.pdbx_strand_id
1 'polypeptide(L)'
;MKKRLILTTLLMLFAVTIPAKADFWKKLKNAITGTGSSNSSSSSNSSGKSGGTRGYLITDEYGTKIIVNPFDKNDYQYEKDIYSRERNAIYKHRDLQGTGTKVNYIECRIIPGGFLYEIGRRSFYGYVEFPVYEIIDFIDKRYVLGCFSRDKSGKEKEISGDIYLDHNLAMHIWDNQLTVTTLAMKNGKAENGNFAWFDSTNPEAEIFINGKKFN
;
A
#
# COMPACT_ATOMS: atom_id res chain seq x y z
N MET A 1 14.23 12.02 48.04
CA MET A 1 14.54 12.44 46.66
C MET A 1 15.90 11.92 46.14
N LYS A 2 16.19 10.61 46.25
CA LYS A 2 17.45 10.02 45.73
C LYS A 2 17.27 8.96 44.63
N LYS A 3 16.08 8.38 44.47
CA LYS A 3 15.81 7.34 43.45
C LYS A 3 15.47 7.89 42.06
N ARG A 4 14.92 9.12 41.97
CA ARG A 4 14.59 9.75 40.67
C ARG A 4 15.83 10.27 39.94
N LEU A 5 16.86 10.71 40.66
CA LEU A 5 18.09 11.26 40.07
C LEU A 5 18.93 10.17 39.35
N ILE A 6 18.93 8.94 39.87
CA ILE A 6 19.71 7.81 39.33
C ILE A 6 19.12 7.30 38.00
N LEU A 7 17.79 7.36 37.83
CA LEU A 7 17.13 6.91 36.61
C LEU A 7 17.31 7.91 35.46
N THR A 8 17.30 9.20 35.77
CA THR A 8 17.51 10.27 34.77
C THR A 8 18.97 10.36 34.31
N THR A 9 19.95 10.04 35.16
CA THR A 9 21.36 10.02 34.74
C THR A 9 21.71 8.77 33.92
N LEU A 10 21.09 7.61 34.17
CA LEU A 10 21.32 6.41 33.37
C LEU A 10 20.71 6.51 31.96
N LEU A 11 19.59 7.22 31.79
CA LEU A 11 18.97 7.46 30.48
C LEU A 11 19.81 8.40 29.60
N MET A 12 20.46 9.39 30.20
CA MET A 12 21.33 10.36 29.50
C MET A 12 22.64 9.70 29.01
N LEU A 13 23.15 8.69 29.72
CA LEU A 13 24.37 7.96 29.33
C LEU A 13 24.15 7.02 28.12
N PHE A 14 22.95 6.47 27.93
CA PHE A 14 22.63 5.61 26.78
C PHE A 14 22.42 6.39 25.47
N ALA A 15 22.17 7.70 25.55
CA ALA A 15 21.91 8.52 24.37
C ALA A 15 23.17 8.97 23.61
N VAL A 16 24.37 8.82 24.19
CA VAL A 16 25.59 9.48 23.66
C VAL A 16 26.58 8.55 22.95
N THR A 17 26.41 7.22 22.96
CA THR A 17 27.33 6.36 22.19
C THR A 17 26.64 5.13 21.61
N ILE A 18 26.70 5.02 20.28
CA ILE A 18 26.48 3.87 19.38
C ILE A 18 25.23 4.03 18.48
N PRO A 19 25.39 4.04 17.14
CA PRO A 19 24.28 3.86 16.22
C PRO A 19 23.82 2.41 16.31
N ALA A 20 22.80 2.14 17.13
CA ALA A 20 22.23 0.80 17.22
C ALA A 20 21.50 0.46 15.91
N LYS A 21 21.93 -0.64 15.26
CA LYS A 21 21.29 -1.17 14.04
C LYS A 21 19.80 -1.47 14.31
N ALA A 22 18.95 -1.31 13.29
CA ALA A 22 17.49 -1.45 13.35
C ALA A 22 16.99 -2.74 14.05
N ASP A 23 17.80 -3.80 14.05
CA ASP A 23 17.53 -5.05 14.78
C ASP A 23 17.43 -4.89 16.30
N PHE A 24 18.12 -3.91 16.90
CA PHE A 24 18.04 -3.64 18.34
C PHE A 24 16.65 -3.13 18.72
N TRP A 25 16.09 -2.19 17.93
CA TRP A 25 14.74 -1.67 18.13
C TRP A 25 13.67 -2.74 17.92
N LYS A 26 13.87 -3.65 16.96
CA LYS A 26 12.97 -4.77 16.70
C LYS A 26 12.95 -5.77 17.87
N LYS A 27 14.11 -6.11 18.44
CA LYS A 27 14.22 -7.01 19.60
C LYS A 27 13.67 -6.38 20.88
N LEU A 28 13.93 -5.09 21.10
CA LEU A 28 13.39 -4.36 22.26
C LEU A 28 11.85 -4.27 22.18
N LYS A 29 11.30 -3.99 21.00
CA LYS A 29 9.85 -3.99 20.78
C LYS A 29 9.24 -5.35 21.11
N ASN A 30 9.83 -6.44 20.62
CA ASN A 30 9.33 -7.79 20.85
C ASN A 30 9.44 -8.26 22.31
N ALA A 31 10.46 -7.80 23.04
CA ALA A 31 10.61 -8.08 24.47
C ALA A 31 9.57 -7.33 25.33
N ILE A 32 9.16 -6.13 24.90
CA ILE A 32 8.14 -5.31 25.58
C ILE A 32 6.72 -5.82 25.26
N THR A 33 6.49 -6.36 24.06
CA THR A 33 5.15 -6.83 23.62
C THR A 33 4.85 -8.28 23.94
N GLY A 34 5.71 -8.96 24.72
CA GLY A 34 5.38 -10.22 25.40
C GLY A 34 4.65 -11.27 24.55
N THR A 35 5.18 -11.62 23.37
CA THR A 35 4.57 -12.67 22.53
C THR A 35 5.18 -14.03 22.85
N GLY A 36 4.80 -14.55 24.03
CA GLY A 36 5.00 -15.95 24.39
C GLY A 36 3.84 -16.79 23.85
N SER A 37 4.17 -17.84 23.12
CA SER A 37 3.24 -18.80 22.53
C SER A 37 2.29 -19.42 23.56
N SER A 38 0.98 -19.50 23.26
CA SER A 38 0.07 -20.56 23.74
C SER A 38 -1.28 -20.54 23.00
N ASN A 39 -1.67 -21.70 22.50
CA ASN A 39 -2.96 -22.01 21.89
C ASN A 39 -4.13 -21.92 22.90
N SER A 40 -5.32 -21.47 22.48
CA SER A 40 -6.60 -22.21 22.58
C SER A 40 -7.84 -21.33 22.28
N SER A 41 -8.63 -21.81 21.30
CA SER A 41 -10.10 -21.80 21.13
C SER A 41 -11.01 -20.70 21.73
N SER A 42 -11.74 -20.05 20.81
CA SER A 42 -13.19 -19.74 20.84
C SER A 42 -13.77 -18.93 22.02
N SER A 43 -14.08 -17.65 21.77
CA SER A 43 -15.46 -17.11 21.71
C SER A 43 -15.45 -15.58 21.61
N SER A 44 -16.48 -15.06 20.95
CA SER A 44 -16.74 -13.66 20.61
C SER A 44 -16.87 -12.72 21.81
N ASN A 45 -16.18 -11.58 21.77
CA ASN A 45 -16.80 -10.26 21.90
C ASN A 45 -15.85 -9.14 21.46
N SER A 46 -16.40 -8.23 20.66
CA SER A 46 -15.76 -7.07 20.09
C SER A 46 -15.29 -6.08 21.17
N SER A 47 -13.99 -5.84 21.23
CA SER A 47 -13.45 -4.53 21.63
C SER A 47 -11.98 -4.43 21.21
N GLY A 48 -11.72 -3.53 20.25
CA GLY A 48 -10.42 -2.90 20.04
C GLY A 48 -9.29 -3.79 19.51
N LYS A 49 -9.37 -4.24 18.26
CA LYS A 49 -8.15 -4.62 17.53
C LYS A 49 -7.48 -3.37 16.97
N SER A 50 -6.97 -2.50 17.86
CA SER A 50 -6.05 -1.44 17.43
C SER A 50 -4.66 -2.03 17.35
N GLY A 51 -4.12 -2.22 16.14
CA GLY A 51 -2.75 -2.68 16.00
C GLY A 51 -2.32 -3.01 14.59
N GLY A 52 -2.57 -2.12 13.62
CA GLY A 52 -2.02 -2.28 12.28
C GLY A 52 -2.43 -1.19 11.32
N THR A 53 -1.81 -1.18 10.14
CA THR A 53 -2.18 -0.36 8.98
C THR A 53 -3.42 -0.91 8.28
N ARG A 54 -4.09 -1.94 8.82
CA ARG A 54 -5.15 -2.69 8.14
C ARG A 54 -6.53 -2.35 8.68
N GLY A 55 -7.49 -2.25 7.79
CA GLY A 55 -8.90 -2.04 8.11
C GLY A 55 -9.46 -3.17 8.95
N TYR A 56 -10.58 -2.89 9.60
CA TYR A 56 -11.22 -3.85 10.48
C TYR A 56 -12.74 -3.86 10.26
N LEU A 57 -13.30 -5.06 10.34
CA LEU A 57 -14.74 -5.28 10.20
C LEU A 57 -15.45 -4.84 11.49
N ILE A 58 -16.50 -4.04 11.35
CA ILE A 58 -17.48 -3.78 12.39
C ILE A 58 -18.89 -4.02 11.85
N THR A 59 -19.83 -4.18 12.76
CA THR A 59 -21.26 -4.16 12.45
C THR A 59 -21.81 -2.84 12.96
N ASP A 60 -22.50 -2.09 12.10
CA ASP A 60 -23.18 -0.86 12.51
C ASP A 60 -24.46 -1.14 13.31
N GLU A 61 -25.11 -0.09 13.79
CA GLU A 61 -26.35 -0.17 14.58
C GLU A 61 -27.53 -0.78 13.83
N TYR A 62 -27.46 -0.86 12.49
CA TYR A 62 -28.47 -1.45 11.62
C TYR A 62 -28.14 -2.90 11.24
N GLY A 63 -27.08 -3.48 11.79
CA GLY A 63 -26.64 -4.85 11.47
C GLY A 63 -25.82 -4.95 10.18
N THR A 64 -25.46 -3.83 9.55
CA THR A 64 -24.66 -3.80 8.33
C THR A 64 -23.19 -3.96 8.67
N LYS A 65 -22.52 -4.88 7.97
CA LYS A 65 -21.09 -5.07 8.10
C LYS A 65 -20.31 -4.10 7.23
N ILE A 66 -19.40 -3.36 7.85
CA ILE A 66 -18.54 -2.37 7.20
C ILE A 66 -17.08 -2.59 7.60
N ILE A 67 -16.19 -2.31 6.66
CA ILE A 67 -14.74 -2.31 6.87
C ILE A 67 -14.31 -0.86 7.03
N VAL A 68 -13.75 -0.54 8.20
CA VAL A 68 -13.38 0.82 8.58
C VAL A 68 -11.91 1.07 8.26
N ASN A 69 -11.62 2.25 7.74
CA ASN A 69 -10.25 2.73 7.55
C ASN A 69 -9.56 2.85 8.93
N PRO A 70 -8.38 2.23 9.12
CA PRO A 70 -7.68 2.27 10.41
C PRO A 70 -7.17 3.67 10.77
N PHE A 71 -7.14 4.61 9.82
CA PHE A 71 -6.68 5.99 10.01
C PHE A 71 -7.82 7.01 10.09
N ASP A 72 -9.03 6.67 9.64
CA ASP A 72 -10.21 7.52 9.71
C ASP A 72 -11.48 6.69 9.92
N LYS A 73 -12.03 6.75 11.13
CA LYS A 73 -13.26 6.01 11.48
C LYS A 73 -14.50 6.39 10.67
N ASN A 74 -14.49 7.56 10.03
CA ASN A 74 -15.61 8.03 9.20
C ASN A 74 -15.49 7.56 7.74
N ASP A 75 -14.33 7.03 7.35
CA ASP A 75 -14.09 6.46 6.02
C ASP A 75 -14.21 4.93 6.11
N TYR A 76 -15.20 4.38 5.39
CA TYR A 76 -15.50 2.96 5.42
C TYR A 76 -16.00 2.44 4.08
N GLN A 77 -15.95 1.12 3.91
CA GLN A 77 -16.52 0.40 2.76
C GLN A 77 -17.49 -0.67 3.27
N TYR A 78 -18.54 -0.98 2.50
CA TYR A 78 -19.45 -2.07 2.85
C TYR A 78 -18.81 -3.42 2.53
N GLU A 79 -18.95 -4.39 3.45
CA GLU A 79 -18.40 -5.74 3.25
C GLU A 79 -18.96 -6.40 1.98
N LYS A 80 -20.25 -6.18 1.68
CA LYS A 80 -20.92 -6.73 0.49
C LYS A 80 -20.26 -6.31 -0.83
N ASP A 81 -19.59 -5.15 -0.87
CA ASP A 81 -18.98 -4.62 -2.09
C ASP A 81 -17.67 -5.35 -2.44
N ILE A 82 -17.06 -6.04 -1.47
CA ILE A 82 -15.82 -6.81 -1.66
C ILE A 82 -15.99 -7.81 -2.79
N TYR A 83 -17.04 -8.63 -2.75
CA TYR A 83 -17.21 -9.75 -3.68
C TYR A 83 -17.30 -9.29 -5.14
N SER A 84 -17.91 -8.13 -5.38
CA SER A 84 -17.96 -7.56 -6.73
C SER A 84 -16.60 -7.03 -7.16
N ARG A 85 -15.86 -6.35 -6.26
CA ARG A 85 -14.54 -5.82 -6.58
C ARG A 85 -13.49 -6.91 -6.74
N GLU A 86 -13.59 -7.99 -5.97
CA GLU A 86 -12.70 -9.16 -6.06
C GLU A 86 -12.80 -9.81 -7.43
N ARG A 87 -14.01 -10.09 -7.90
CA ARG A 87 -14.23 -10.64 -9.25
C ARG A 87 -13.66 -9.74 -10.33
N ASN A 88 -13.90 -8.43 -10.23
CA ASN A 88 -13.39 -7.46 -11.21
C ASN A 88 -11.84 -7.43 -11.21
N ALA A 89 -11.22 -7.44 -10.04
CA ALA A 89 -9.77 -7.47 -9.92
C ALA A 89 -9.18 -8.76 -10.52
N ILE A 90 -9.78 -9.92 -10.25
CA ILE A 90 -9.32 -11.20 -10.82
C ILE A 90 -9.39 -11.17 -12.36
N TYR A 91 -10.50 -10.71 -12.94
CA TYR A 91 -10.61 -10.60 -14.40
C TYR A 91 -9.59 -9.63 -14.99
N LYS A 92 -9.45 -8.44 -14.40
CA LYS A 92 -8.49 -7.44 -14.85
C LYS A 92 -7.05 -7.94 -14.75
N HIS A 93 -6.67 -8.63 -13.67
CA HIS A 93 -5.33 -9.19 -13.51
C HIS A 93 -5.00 -10.19 -14.63
N ARG A 94 -5.93 -11.09 -14.96
CA ARG A 94 -5.77 -12.05 -16.06
C ARG A 94 -5.59 -11.34 -17.40
N ASP A 95 -6.37 -10.30 -17.65
CA ASP A 95 -6.30 -9.54 -18.90
C ASP A 95 -4.93 -8.83 -19.01
N LEU A 96 -4.49 -8.15 -17.95
CA LEU A 96 -3.19 -7.46 -17.88
C LEU A 96 -2.00 -8.41 -18.10
N GLN A 97 -2.08 -9.65 -17.60
CA GLN A 97 -1.06 -10.67 -17.83
C GLN A 97 -0.96 -11.08 -19.31
N GLY A 98 -2.10 -11.13 -20.02
CA GLY A 98 -2.19 -11.61 -21.39
C GLY A 98 -2.03 -10.55 -22.49
N THR A 99 -2.38 -9.28 -22.22
CA THR A 99 -2.51 -8.21 -23.24
C THR A 99 -1.47 -7.09 -23.13
N GLY A 100 -0.58 -7.15 -22.13
CA GLY A 100 0.42 -6.11 -21.89
C GLY A 100 1.46 -6.00 -23.01
N THR A 101 1.54 -4.84 -23.64
CA THR A 101 2.61 -4.50 -24.60
C THR A 101 3.86 -4.07 -23.84
N LYS A 102 5.03 -4.62 -24.19
CA LYS A 102 6.31 -4.22 -23.57
C LYS A 102 6.62 -2.76 -23.90
N VAL A 103 7.04 -2.02 -22.88
CA VAL A 103 7.41 -0.61 -22.96
C VAL A 103 8.75 -0.39 -22.27
N ASN A 104 9.61 0.42 -22.88
CA ASN A 104 10.96 0.64 -22.35
C ASN A 104 10.92 1.41 -21.03
N TYR A 105 10.10 2.46 -20.97
CA TYR A 105 9.94 3.26 -19.77
C TYR A 105 8.52 3.82 -19.68
N ILE A 106 7.97 3.86 -18.46
CA ILE A 106 6.76 4.60 -18.11
C ILE A 106 7.05 5.48 -16.89
N GLU A 107 6.53 6.70 -16.89
CA GLU A 107 6.49 7.59 -15.73
C GLU A 107 5.08 8.17 -15.58
N CYS A 108 4.48 7.97 -14.41
CA CYS A 108 3.22 8.55 -14.01
C CYS A 108 3.46 9.61 -12.93
N ARG A 109 2.87 10.78 -13.13
CA ARG A 109 2.87 11.89 -12.17
C ARG A 109 1.58 11.88 -11.39
N ILE A 110 1.69 12.01 -10.09
CA ILE A 110 0.63 11.73 -9.13
C ILE A 110 0.38 12.95 -8.27
N ILE A 111 -0.89 13.23 -7.97
CA ILE A 111 -1.28 14.26 -7.01
C ILE A 111 -0.96 13.75 -5.59
N PRO A 112 -0.15 14.48 -4.80
CA PRO A 112 0.23 14.06 -3.45
C PRO A 112 -1.00 13.75 -2.57
N GLY A 113 -0.92 12.64 -1.81
CA GLY A 113 -1.95 12.23 -0.86
C GLY A 113 -3.17 11.53 -1.49
N GLY A 114 -3.58 11.93 -2.69
CA GLY A 114 -4.71 11.34 -3.41
C GLY A 114 -4.53 9.85 -3.73
N PHE A 115 -3.31 9.48 -4.11
CA PHE A 115 -2.93 8.10 -4.40
C PHE A 115 -3.10 7.15 -3.21
N LEU A 116 -2.75 7.62 -2.01
CA LEU A 116 -2.86 6.83 -0.79
C LEU A 116 -4.33 6.58 -0.42
N TYR A 117 -5.18 7.59 -0.60
CA TYR A 117 -6.62 7.46 -0.42
C TYR A 117 -7.22 6.44 -1.39
N GLU A 118 -6.89 6.51 -2.69
CA GLU A 118 -7.43 5.58 -3.68
C GLU A 118 -6.95 4.14 -3.41
N ILE A 119 -5.65 3.93 -3.16
CA ILE A 119 -5.12 2.61 -2.77
C ILE A 119 -5.80 2.09 -1.50
N GLY A 120 -5.99 2.95 -0.51
CA GLY A 120 -6.71 2.60 0.71
C GLY A 120 -8.10 2.07 0.40
N ARG A 121 -8.91 2.82 -0.33
CA ARG A 121 -10.28 2.39 -0.69
C ARG A 121 -10.30 1.14 -1.56
N ARG A 122 -9.34 0.98 -2.49
CA ARG A 122 -9.26 -0.17 -3.41
C ARG A 122 -8.78 -1.43 -2.71
N SER A 123 -7.95 -1.31 -1.69
CA SER A 123 -7.52 -2.40 -0.81
C SER A 123 -8.44 -2.71 0.34
N PHE A 124 -9.61 -2.04 0.42
CA PHE A 124 -10.46 -2.10 1.61
C PHE A 124 -9.60 -1.88 2.87
N TYR A 125 -8.74 -0.88 2.77
CA TYR A 125 -7.76 -0.47 3.75
C TYR A 125 -6.81 -1.61 4.13
N GLY A 126 -6.47 -2.46 3.17
CA GLY A 126 -5.65 -3.65 3.34
C GLY A 126 -6.32 -4.80 4.10
N TYR A 127 -7.64 -4.79 4.27
CA TYR A 127 -8.41 -5.89 4.87
C TYR A 127 -8.50 -7.11 3.94
N VAL A 128 -8.55 -6.87 2.63
CA VAL A 128 -8.64 -7.92 1.60
C VAL A 128 -7.47 -7.81 0.64
N GLU A 129 -6.94 -8.97 0.26
CA GLU A 129 -5.95 -9.10 -0.80
C GLU A 129 -6.64 -9.18 -2.17
N PHE A 130 -6.28 -8.27 -3.06
CA PHE A 130 -6.67 -8.30 -4.47
C PHE A 130 -5.42 -8.48 -5.33
N PRO A 131 -5.53 -9.20 -6.45
CA PRO A 131 -4.38 -9.42 -7.33
C PRO A 131 -3.96 -8.17 -8.11
N VAL A 132 -4.85 -7.19 -8.24
CA VAL A 132 -4.61 -5.90 -8.90
C VAL A 132 -5.42 -4.79 -8.24
N TYR A 133 -4.80 -3.62 -8.17
CA TYR A 133 -5.36 -2.38 -7.68
C TYR A 133 -5.38 -1.36 -8.80
N GLU A 134 -6.48 -0.63 -8.91
CA GLU A 134 -6.71 0.36 -9.95
C GLU A 134 -6.71 1.76 -9.35
N ILE A 135 -6.02 2.68 -9.98
CA ILE A 135 -6.07 4.10 -9.67
C ILE A 135 -6.65 4.79 -10.90
N ILE A 136 -7.90 5.25 -10.75
CA ILE A 136 -8.65 5.84 -11.85
C ILE A 136 -8.05 7.20 -12.21
N ASP A 137 -7.64 7.32 -13.46
CA ASP A 137 -7.19 8.58 -14.07
C ASP A 137 -8.36 9.27 -14.79
N PHE A 138 -9.22 8.48 -15.46
CA PHE A 138 -10.14 8.99 -16.50
C PHE A 138 -11.30 9.86 -15.99
N ILE A 139 -11.89 9.54 -14.84
CA ILE A 139 -13.17 10.14 -14.43
C ILE A 139 -12.97 11.50 -13.75
N ASP A 140 -11.78 11.75 -13.19
CA ASP A 140 -11.66 12.83 -12.20
C ASP A 140 -10.34 13.59 -12.19
N LYS A 141 -9.24 13.10 -12.81
CA LYS A 141 -7.88 13.66 -12.67
C LYS A 141 -7.50 14.05 -11.23
N ARG A 142 -8.20 13.48 -10.24
CA ARG A 142 -8.10 13.85 -8.82
C ARG A 142 -6.84 13.28 -8.17
N TYR A 143 -6.25 12.27 -8.81
CA TYR A 143 -5.15 11.49 -8.25
C TYR A 143 -3.95 11.38 -9.18
N VAL A 144 -4.15 11.46 -10.50
CA VAL A 144 -3.10 11.30 -11.51
C VAL A 144 -3.05 12.57 -12.37
N LEU A 145 -1.86 13.13 -12.52
CA LEU A 145 -1.60 14.30 -13.38
C LEU A 145 -1.38 13.88 -14.85
N GLY A 146 -0.88 12.66 -15.05
CA GLY A 146 -0.68 12.05 -16.36
C GLY A 146 0.40 10.98 -16.34
N CYS A 147 0.35 10.07 -17.31
CA CYS A 147 1.35 9.02 -17.53
C CYS A 147 1.96 9.15 -18.92
N PHE A 148 3.26 8.88 -19.02
CA PHE A 148 4.02 8.98 -20.25
C PHE A 148 4.87 7.74 -20.45
N SER A 149 4.82 7.16 -21.64
CA SER A 149 5.79 6.17 -22.09
C SER A 149 6.91 6.81 -22.87
N ARG A 150 8.11 6.23 -22.76
CA ARG A 150 9.24 6.53 -23.65
C ARG A 150 9.73 5.26 -24.30
N ASP A 151 9.96 5.31 -25.61
CA ASP A 151 10.59 4.23 -26.34
C ASP A 151 12.13 4.25 -26.20
N LYS A 152 12.84 3.37 -26.92
CA LYS A 152 14.32 3.32 -26.88
C LYS A 152 14.99 4.55 -27.50
N SER A 153 14.30 5.27 -28.38
CA SER A 153 14.79 6.52 -28.97
C SER A 153 14.57 7.73 -28.06
N GLY A 154 13.85 7.55 -26.95
CA GLY A 154 13.48 8.62 -26.03
C GLY A 154 12.22 9.38 -26.45
N LYS A 155 11.55 8.96 -27.53
CA LYS A 155 10.29 9.58 -27.96
C LYS A 155 9.22 9.32 -26.93
N GLU A 156 8.61 10.39 -26.45
CA GLU A 156 7.56 10.36 -25.44
C GLU A 156 6.17 10.22 -26.09
N LYS A 157 5.31 9.43 -25.46
CA LYS A 157 3.89 9.30 -25.81
C LYS A 157 3.07 9.23 -24.52
N GLU A 158 2.08 10.08 -24.42
CA GLU A 158 1.11 10.05 -23.33
C GLU A 158 0.34 8.71 -23.34
N ILE A 159 0.14 8.18 -22.13
CA ILE A 159 -0.67 7.00 -21.84
C ILE A 159 -1.90 7.54 -21.10
N SER A 160 -3.02 7.60 -21.81
CA SER A 160 -4.29 8.08 -21.26
C SER A 160 -5.08 6.90 -20.71
N GLY A 161 -5.02 6.68 -19.40
CA GLY A 161 -5.76 5.60 -18.75
C GLY A 161 -5.33 5.35 -17.31
N ASP A 162 -6.07 4.47 -16.67
CA ASP A 162 -5.87 4.09 -15.29
C ASP A 162 -4.49 3.45 -15.04
N ILE A 163 -4.03 3.59 -13.80
CA ILE A 163 -2.79 2.96 -13.32
C ILE A 163 -3.17 1.70 -12.56
N TYR A 164 -2.59 0.57 -12.96
CA TYR A 164 -2.77 -0.70 -12.29
C TYR A 164 -1.50 -1.09 -11.53
N LEU A 165 -1.66 -1.56 -10.29
CA LEU A 165 -0.59 -2.00 -9.41
C LEU A 165 -0.86 -3.44 -8.95
N ASP A 166 0.16 -4.28 -8.87
CA ASP A 166 0.05 -5.54 -8.15
C ASP A 166 -0.14 -5.33 -6.63
N HIS A 167 -0.44 -6.42 -5.93
CA HIS A 167 -0.68 -6.40 -4.50
C HIS A 167 0.50 -5.92 -3.66
N ASN A 168 1.71 -6.41 -3.92
CA ASN A 168 2.86 -6.09 -3.10
C ASN A 168 3.21 -4.61 -3.18
N LEU A 169 3.17 -4.05 -4.40
CA LEU A 169 3.41 -2.64 -4.61
C LEU A 169 2.33 -1.77 -3.95
N ALA A 170 1.05 -2.09 -4.15
CA ALA A 170 -0.05 -1.34 -3.55
C ALA A 170 0.02 -1.38 -2.01
N MET A 171 0.25 -2.57 -1.44
CA MET A 171 0.36 -2.72 0.00
C MET A 171 1.61 -2.06 0.57
N HIS A 172 2.74 -2.06 -0.13
CA HIS A 172 3.92 -1.34 0.32
C HIS A 172 3.65 0.16 0.46
N ILE A 173 2.94 0.75 -0.52
CA ILE A 173 2.58 2.17 -0.49
C ILE A 173 1.62 2.45 0.66
N TRP A 174 0.61 1.60 0.84
CA TRP A 174 -0.36 1.71 1.92
C TRP A 174 0.28 1.52 3.31
N ASP A 175 0.97 0.41 3.55
CA ASP A 175 1.51 0.09 4.88
C ASP A 175 2.55 1.11 5.35
N ASN A 176 3.31 1.69 4.41
CA ASN A 176 4.32 2.70 4.74
C ASN A 176 3.78 4.14 4.60
N GLN A 177 2.49 4.31 4.27
CA GLN A 177 1.83 5.61 4.10
C GLN A 177 2.63 6.55 3.17
N LEU A 178 3.13 5.99 2.07
CA LEU A 178 4.02 6.72 1.17
C LEU A 178 3.24 7.80 0.40
N THR A 179 3.71 9.04 0.47
CA THR A 179 3.24 10.10 -0.43
C THR A 179 3.91 9.93 -1.79
N VAL A 180 3.21 9.28 -2.72
CA VAL A 180 3.69 9.06 -4.08
C VAL A 180 3.40 10.30 -4.93
N THR A 181 4.45 10.88 -5.51
CA THR A 181 4.36 11.97 -6.50
C THR A 181 4.77 11.50 -7.89
N THR A 182 5.58 10.44 -7.95
CA THR A 182 6.01 9.81 -9.20
C THR A 182 6.08 8.31 -9.04
N LEU A 183 5.46 7.60 -9.97
CA LEU A 183 5.61 6.16 -10.10
C LEU A 183 6.15 5.87 -11.49
N ALA A 184 7.30 5.20 -11.56
CA ALA A 184 7.95 4.92 -12.83
C ALA A 184 8.37 3.46 -12.94
N MET A 185 8.48 2.95 -14.16
CA MET A 185 9.02 1.63 -14.40
C MET A 185 9.84 1.55 -15.67
N LYS A 186 10.90 0.74 -15.63
CA LYS A 186 11.67 0.34 -16.81
C LYS A 186 11.30 -1.08 -17.21
N ASN A 187 11.35 -1.38 -18.50
CA ASN A 187 11.00 -2.69 -19.08
C ASN A 187 9.62 -3.18 -18.62
N GLY A 188 8.69 -2.25 -18.47
CA GLY A 188 7.35 -2.51 -17.97
C GLY A 188 6.39 -3.00 -19.05
N LYS A 189 5.11 -3.00 -18.71
CA LYS A 189 4.02 -3.30 -19.64
C LYS A 189 2.97 -2.20 -19.62
N ALA A 190 2.36 -1.95 -20.78
CA ALA A 190 1.12 -1.17 -20.88
C ALA A 190 0.05 -1.99 -21.59
N GLU A 191 -1.13 -2.17 -20.98
CA GLU A 191 -2.26 -2.81 -21.65
C GLU A 191 -2.80 -1.90 -22.75
N ASN A 192 -2.88 -2.43 -23.97
CA ASN A 192 -3.30 -1.71 -25.19
C ASN A 192 -2.55 -0.38 -25.44
N GLY A 193 -1.37 -0.21 -24.84
CA GLY A 193 -0.61 1.05 -24.89
C GLY A 193 -1.25 2.23 -24.15
N ASN A 194 -2.31 1.99 -23.37
CA ASN A 194 -3.13 3.03 -22.73
C ASN A 194 -3.26 2.88 -21.21
N PHE A 195 -2.93 1.72 -20.63
CA PHE A 195 -3.01 1.52 -19.17
C PHE A 195 -1.66 1.07 -18.63
N ALA A 196 -1.10 1.80 -17.67
CA ALA A 196 0.18 1.45 -17.08
C ALA A 196 0.01 0.28 -16.11
N TRP A 197 0.77 -0.81 -16.31
CA TRP A 197 0.74 -1.99 -15.45
C TRP A 197 2.05 -2.14 -14.67
N PHE A 198 2.03 -1.76 -13.40
CA PHE A 198 3.15 -1.89 -12.48
C PHE A 198 3.07 -3.23 -11.76
N ASP A 199 3.77 -4.21 -12.34
CA ASP A 199 3.88 -5.57 -11.83
C ASP A 199 5.27 -5.79 -11.23
N SER A 200 5.35 -5.71 -9.91
CA SER A 200 6.57 -5.92 -9.15
C SER A 200 7.01 -7.38 -9.09
N THR A 201 6.19 -8.31 -9.58
CA THR A 201 6.56 -9.72 -9.69
C THR A 201 7.27 -10.02 -11.02
N ASN A 202 7.21 -9.10 -11.98
CA ASN A 202 7.94 -9.21 -13.24
C ASN A 202 9.44 -8.98 -13.03
N PRO A 203 10.30 -10.00 -13.18
CA PRO A 203 11.74 -9.88 -12.91
C PRO A 203 12.48 -8.99 -13.93
N GLU A 204 11.89 -8.73 -15.10
CA GLU A 204 12.49 -7.83 -16.09
C GLU A 204 12.24 -6.36 -15.76
N ALA A 205 11.20 -6.06 -14.99
CA ALA A 205 10.77 -4.71 -14.70
C ALA A 205 11.50 -4.14 -13.48
N GLU A 206 11.86 -2.85 -13.57
CA GLU A 206 12.34 -2.10 -12.42
C GLU A 206 11.32 -1.02 -12.08
N ILE A 207 10.77 -1.03 -10.88
CA ILE A 207 9.78 -0.04 -10.44
C ILE A 207 10.46 0.98 -9.53
N PHE A 208 10.04 2.24 -9.64
CA PHE A 208 10.56 3.36 -8.88
C PHE A 208 9.42 4.16 -8.27
N ILE A 209 9.49 4.39 -6.96
CA ILE A 209 8.58 5.28 -6.23
C ILE A 209 9.38 6.53 -5.87
N ASN A 210 8.95 7.69 -6.37
CA ASN A 210 9.64 8.97 -6.19
C ASN A 210 11.14 8.90 -6.53
N GLY A 211 11.48 8.19 -7.61
CA GLY A 211 12.86 7.98 -8.08
C GLY A 211 13.68 6.94 -7.31
N LYS A 212 13.15 6.37 -6.21
CA LYS A 212 13.80 5.28 -5.47
C LYS A 212 13.31 3.94 -5.98
N LYS A 213 14.24 3.03 -6.27
CA LYS A 213 13.91 1.68 -6.71
C LYS A 213 13.10 0.94 -5.63
N PHE A 214 11.98 0.37 -6.03
CA PHE A 214 11.18 -0.56 -5.25
C PHE A 214 11.86 -1.93 -5.28
N ASN A 215 12.07 -2.53 -4.11
CA ASN A 215 12.74 -3.82 -3.93
C ASN A 215 11.75 -4.83 -3.36
#